data_AF-A0A6P7GWA9-F1
#
_entry.id   AF-A0A6P7GWA9-F1
#
_cell.length_a   1.000
_cell.length_b   1.000
_cell.length_c   1.000
_cell.angle_alpha   90.00
_cell.angle_beta   90.00
_cell.angle_gamma   90.00
#
_symmetry.space_group_name_H-M   'P 1'
#
loop_
_entity.id
_entity.type
_entity.pdbx_description
1 polymer ?
#
loop_
_entity_poly.entity_id
_entity_poly.type
_entity_poly.pdbx_seq_one_letter_code
_entity_poly.pdbx_strand_id
1 'polypeptide(L)'
;MMEYLQCIEKVYKPTSLWTRLSMLKATLKAYENVDISSFSSLFTYLKGISKHHKAKKAKALEAWQIQHFLTLAPDSTYLLMKVALIIGISGGCNCEELTKLTLDNIEDKGSHLLVTLPTHTENKPRKFIIINDTFGMDVLGIYYKYLSLRPANITHNRLFLNYKKDKCTVQPVGVNTLSKIPKEIATYLQLPDADIYTGHSFRRSAVTLLAHK
;
A
#
# COMPACT_ATOMS: atom_id res chain seq x y z
N MET A 1 22.06 -13.01 27.27
CA MET A 1 21.32 -12.15 26.32
C MET A 1 22.20 -11.66 25.16
N MET A 2 23.42 -11.15 25.41
CA MET A 2 24.36 -10.79 24.34
C MET A 2 24.70 -11.97 23.41
N GLU A 3 25.04 -13.12 23.97
CA GLU A 3 25.36 -14.34 23.19
C GLU A 3 24.20 -14.77 22.29
N TYR A 4 22.96 -14.71 22.81
CA TYR A 4 21.76 -14.97 22.02
C TYR A 4 21.65 -13.99 20.84
N LEU A 5 21.87 -12.69 21.07
CA LEU A 5 21.83 -11.68 20.01
C LEU A 5 22.87 -11.94 18.91
N GLN A 6 24.11 -12.28 19.31
CA GLN A 6 25.20 -12.64 18.39
C GLN A 6 24.90 -13.91 17.59
N CYS A 7 24.17 -14.86 18.19
CA CYS A 7 23.73 -16.07 17.49
C CYS A 7 22.70 -15.72 16.40
N ILE A 8 21.66 -14.95 16.75
CA ILE A 8 20.57 -14.63 15.81
C ILE A 8 20.97 -13.60 14.75
N GLU A 9 21.99 -12.79 15.00
CA GLU A 9 22.57 -11.85 14.02
C GLU A 9 23.04 -12.56 12.75
N LYS A 10 23.58 -13.77 12.88
CA LYS A 10 24.05 -14.56 11.73
C LYS A 10 22.94 -14.93 10.75
N VAL A 11 21.68 -14.87 11.19
CA VAL A 11 20.51 -15.31 10.42
C VAL A 11 19.62 -14.14 10.02
N TYR A 12 19.47 -13.13 10.88
CA TYR A 12 18.48 -12.08 10.71
C TYR A 12 19.08 -10.73 10.32
N LYS A 13 18.33 -9.98 9.50
CA LYS A 13 18.65 -8.61 9.17
C LYS A 13 18.58 -7.72 10.42
N PRO A 14 19.33 -6.61 10.47
CA PRO A 14 19.35 -5.69 11.61
C PRO A 14 17.96 -5.21 12.02
N THR A 15 17.07 -4.93 11.07
CA THR A 15 15.67 -4.57 11.37
C THR A 15 14.90 -5.69 12.09
N SER A 16 15.08 -6.93 11.66
CA SER A 16 14.48 -8.11 12.31
C SER A 16 15.08 -8.36 13.70
N LEU A 17 16.36 -8.05 13.90
CA LEU A 17 16.99 -8.11 15.23
C LEU A 17 16.36 -7.11 16.20
N TRP A 18 16.12 -5.86 15.76
CA TRP A 18 15.37 -4.88 16.53
C TRP A 18 13.97 -5.38 16.91
N THR A 19 13.24 -5.97 15.97
CA THR A 19 11.91 -6.52 16.26
C THR A 19 11.98 -7.64 17.31
N ARG A 20 12.92 -8.58 17.16
CA ARG A 20 13.10 -9.69 18.10
C ARG A 20 13.48 -9.19 19.50
N LEU A 21 14.36 -8.20 19.59
CA LEU A 21 14.72 -7.61 20.87
C LEU A 21 13.54 -6.87 21.51
N SER A 22 12.75 -6.14 20.72
CA SER A 22 11.53 -5.48 21.21
C SER A 22 10.49 -6.48 21.72
N MET A 23 10.30 -7.61 21.03
CA MET A 23 9.44 -8.69 21.49
C MET A 23 9.96 -9.27 22.81
N LEU A 24 11.26 -9.59 22.88
CA LEU A 24 11.88 -10.11 24.11
C LEU A 24 11.73 -9.15 25.29
N LYS A 25 11.95 -7.85 25.06
CA LYS A 25 11.74 -6.80 26.07
C LYS A 25 10.30 -6.80 26.58
N ALA A 26 9.32 -6.83 25.68
CA ALA A 26 7.91 -6.84 26.05
C ALA A 26 7.54 -8.11 26.84
N THR A 27 8.01 -9.27 26.40
CA THR A 27 7.76 -10.55 27.08
C THR A 27 8.37 -10.58 28.47
N LEU A 28 9.64 -10.23 28.63
CA LEU A 28 10.30 -10.23 29.95
C LEU A 28 9.65 -9.23 30.92
N LYS A 29 9.24 -8.07 30.42
CA LYS A 29 8.51 -7.10 31.24
C LYS A 29 7.14 -7.63 31.67
N ALA A 30 6.41 -8.31 30.78
CA ALA A 30 5.05 -8.78 31.05
C ALA A 30 5.00 -10.00 31.98
N TYR A 31 5.89 -10.97 31.77
CA TYR A 31 5.82 -12.26 32.47
C TYR A 31 6.78 -12.36 33.66
N GLU A 32 7.93 -11.70 33.58
CA GLU A 32 9.01 -11.83 34.58
C GLU A 32 9.25 -10.51 35.33
N ASN A 33 8.53 -9.43 34.99
CA ASN A 33 8.75 -8.06 35.49
C ASN A 33 10.23 -7.59 35.37
N VAL A 34 10.95 -8.10 34.36
CA VAL A 34 12.35 -7.72 34.11
C VAL A 34 12.40 -6.64 33.04
N ASP A 35 12.91 -5.46 33.38
CA ASP A 35 13.17 -4.39 32.41
C ASP A 35 14.61 -4.43 31.88
N ILE A 36 14.76 -4.84 30.63
CA ILE A 36 16.05 -4.87 29.94
C ILE A 36 16.41 -3.54 29.28
N SER A 37 15.62 -2.47 29.48
CA SER A 37 15.92 -1.13 28.95
C SER A 37 17.28 -0.60 29.44
N SER A 38 17.70 -1.00 30.64
CA SER A 38 18.97 -0.64 31.27
C SER A 38 20.19 -1.32 30.66
N PHE A 39 20.01 -2.29 29.75
CA PHE A 39 21.10 -3.10 29.18
C PHE A 39 21.76 -2.33 28.01
N SER A 40 22.48 -1.26 28.34
CA SER A 40 23.06 -0.31 27.38
C SER A 40 24.03 -0.95 26.39
N SER A 41 24.80 -1.95 26.81
CA SER A 41 25.73 -2.71 25.96
C SER A 41 25.02 -3.41 24.80
N LEU A 42 23.85 -4.00 25.06
CA LEU A 42 23.01 -4.68 24.08
C LEU A 42 22.49 -3.74 23.00
N PHE A 43 21.95 -2.59 23.41
CA PHE A 43 21.46 -1.58 22.47
C PHE A 43 22.60 -0.90 21.70
N THR A 44 23.76 -0.72 22.32
CA THR A 44 24.95 -0.17 21.67
C THR A 44 25.45 -1.10 20.57
N TYR A 45 25.52 -2.40 20.87
CA TYR A 45 25.86 -3.44 19.90
C TYR A 45 24.90 -3.44 18.70
N LEU A 46 23.59 -3.45 18.97
CA LEU A 46 22.57 -3.46 17.92
C LEU A 46 22.56 -2.18 17.06
N LYS A 47 22.80 -1.02 17.66
CA LYS A 47 23.03 0.24 16.93
C LYS A 47 24.26 0.12 16.02
N GLY A 48 25.35 -0.48 16.50
CA GLY A 48 26.56 -0.73 15.72
C GLY A 48 26.28 -1.53 14.45
N ILE A 49 25.59 -2.66 14.59
CA ILE A 49 25.19 -3.51 13.45
C ILE A 49 24.31 -2.75 12.46
N SER A 50 23.44 -1.88 12.96
CA SER A 50 22.46 -1.16 12.14
C SER A 50 23.07 -0.03 11.29
N LYS A 51 24.27 0.48 11.63
CA LYS A 51 24.86 1.67 10.98
C LYS A 51 24.98 1.55 9.45
N HIS A 52 25.34 0.38 8.95
CA HIS A 52 25.55 0.15 7.51
C HIS A 52 24.37 -0.55 6.84
N HIS A 53 23.28 -0.79 7.56
CA HIS A 53 22.14 -1.51 7.02
C HIS A 53 21.31 -0.63 6.08
N LYS A 54 21.26 -0.99 4.80
CA LYS A 54 20.35 -0.37 3.83
C LYS A 54 19.07 -1.21 3.70
N ALA A 55 17.95 -0.66 4.13
CA ALA A 55 16.66 -1.31 3.98
C ALA A 55 16.23 -1.39 2.51
N LYS A 56 15.71 -2.55 2.09
CA LYS A 56 15.06 -2.71 0.79
C LYS A 56 13.81 -1.82 0.74
N LYS A 57 13.67 -1.03 -0.32
CA LYS A 57 12.51 -0.15 -0.54
C LYS A 57 11.77 -0.56 -1.80
N ALA A 58 10.47 -0.34 -1.81
CA ALA A 58 9.66 -0.53 -3.01
C ALA A 58 10.03 0.51 -4.08
N LYS A 59 10.10 0.11 -5.35
CA LYS A 59 10.23 1.07 -6.46
C LYS A 59 8.94 1.89 -6.61
N ALA A 60 9.10 3.15 -7.02
CA ALA A 60 7.99 4.03 -7.38
C ALA A 60 7.71 3.88 -8.88
N LEU A 61 6.46 4.10 -9.27
CA LEU A 61 6.07 4.26 -10.67
C LEU A 61 6.24 5.73 -11.06
N GLU A 62 6.79 5.97 -12.24
CA GLU A 62 6.95 7.29 -12.83
C GLU A 62 5.64 7.80 -13.45
N ALA A 63 5.52 9.12 -13.65
CA ALA A 63 4.30 9.72 -14.21
C ALA A 63 3.92 9.11 -15.56
N TRP A 64 4.89 9.00 -16.47
CA TRP A 64 4.66 8.41 -17.79
C TRP A 64 4.26 6.93 -17.71
N GLN A 65 4.83 6.16 -16.76
CA GLN A 65 4.48 4.75 -16.56
C GLN A 65 3.02 4.60 -16.13
N ILE A 66 2.56 5.48 -15.22
CA ILE A 66 1.18 5.52 -14.76
C ILE A 66 0.25 5.87 -15.92
N GLN A 67 0.53 6.96 -16.65
CA GLN A 67 -0.28 7.38 -17.78
C GLN A 67 -0.34 6.32 -18.89
N HIS A 68 0.81 5.70 -19.21
CA HIS A 68 0.92 4.64 -20.21
C HIS A 68 0.08 3.42 -19.82
N PHE A 69 0.15 2.96 -18.56
CA PHE A 69 -0.67 1.87 -18.07
C PHE A 69 -2.17 2.20 -18.10
N LEU A 70 -2.56 3.37 -17.59
CA LEU A 70 -3.97 3.77 -17.54
C LEU A 70 -4.57 3.90 -18.94
N THR A 71 -3.79 4.35 -19.92
CA THR A 71 -4.22 4.53 -21.31
C THR A 71 -4.27 3.22 -22.08
N LEU A 72 -3.18 2.43 -22.05
CA LEU A 72 -3.01 1.31 -22.98
C LEU A 72 -3.39 -0.06 -22.42
N ALA A 73 -3.41 -0.24 -21.09
CA ALA A 73 -3.76 -1.54 -20.53
C ALA A 73 -5.24 -1.87 -20.80
N PRO A 74 -5.57 -3.06 -21.30
CA PRO A 74 -6.95 -3.41 -21.65
C PRO A 74 -7.82 -3.50 -20.39
N ASP A 75 -8.96 -2.82 -20.40
CA ASP A 75 -9.87 -2.80 -19.25
C ASP A 75 -10.37 -4.19 -18.87
N SER A 76 -10.57 -5.09 -19.85
CA SER A 76 -11.03 -6.47 -19.65
C SER A 76 -10.23 -7.28 -18.63
N THR A 77 -8.97 -6.89 -18.43
CA THR A 77 -8.08 -7.46 -17.43
C THR A 77 -7.76 -6.46 -16.32
N TYR A 78 -7.54 -5.19 -16.65
CA TYR A 78 -6.86 -4.25 -15.75
C TYR A 78 -7.75 -3.18 -15.12
N LEU A 79 -9.06 -3.13 -15.41
CA LEU A 79 -9.93 -2.04 -14.94
C LEU A 79 -9.90 -1.86 -13.41
N LEU A 80 -9.99 -2.94 -12.64
CA LEU A 80 -9.82 -2.92 -11.18
C LEU A 80 -8.47 -2.31 -10.76
N MET A 81 -7.40 -2.73 -11.43
CA MET A 81 -6.04 -2.26 -11.13
C MET A 81 -5.87 -0.78 -11.44
N LYS A 82 -6.49 -0.29 -12.53
CA LYS A 82 -6.50 1.13 -12.89
C LYS A 82 -7.17 1.96 -11.80
N VAL A 83 -8.37 1.58 -11.35
CA VAL A 83 -9.07 2.31 -10.27
C VAL A 83 -8.28 2.27 -8.96
N ALA A 84 -7.71 1.12 -8.60
CA ALA A 84 -6.86 1.00 -7.42
C ALA A 84 -5.59 1.85 -7.51
N LEU A 85 -4.98 1.96 -8.69
CA LEU A 85 -3.83 2.81 -8.96
C LEU A 85 -4.17 4.29 -8.80
N ILE A 86 -5.29 4.73 -9.40
CA ILE A 86 -5.78 6.11 -9.34
C ILE A 86 -5.98 6.52 -7.88
N ILE A 87 -6.84 5.80 -7.15
CA ILE A 87 -7.15 6.12 -5.74
C ILE A 87 -5.90 5.96 -4.85
N GLY A 88 -5.13 4.90 -5.08
CA GLY A 88 -3.93 4.59 -4.31
C GLY A 88 -2.86 5.67 -4.39
N ILE A 89 -2.60 6.20 -5.58
CA ILE A 89 -1.60 7.25 -5.78
C ILE A 89 -2.16 8.61 -5.36
N SER A 90 -3.39 8.97 -5.74
CA SER A 90 -3.98 10.27 -5.37
C SER A 90 -4.04 10.49 -3.86
N GLY A 91 -4.36 9.44 -3.08
CA GLY A 91 -4.43 9.51 -1.63
C GLY A 91 -3.15 9.11 -0.89
N GLY A 92 -2.10 8.66 -1.59
CA GLY A 92 -0.92 8.05 -0.97
C GLY A 92 -1.29 6.88 -0.04
N CYS A 93 -2.27 6.08 -0.45
CA CYS A 93 -2.90 5.07 0.39
C CYS A 93 -1.96 3.86 0.59
N ASN A 94 -2.02 3.23 1.76
CA ASN A 94 -1.54 1.85 1.91
C ASN A 94 -2.64 0.87 1.45
N CYS A 95 -2.26 -0.41 1.28
CA CYS A 95 -3.21 -1.41 0.83
C CYS A 95 -4.32 -1.69 1.84
N GLU A 96 -4.10 -1.47 3.14
CA GLU A 96 -5.13 -1.68 4.16
C GLU A 96 -6.24 -0.61 4.09
N GLU A 97 -5.86 0.66 3.90
CA GLU A 97 -6.77 1.78 3.62
C GLU A 97 -7.58 1.50 2.35
N LEU A 98 -6.91 1.11 1.26
CA LEU A 98 -7.59 0.75 0.00
C LEU A 98 -8.52 -0.44 0.18
N THR A 99 -8.07 -1.46 0.93
CA THR A 99 -8.90 -2.61 1.27
C THR A 99 -10.17 -2.06 1.92
N LYS A 100 -10.07 -1.36 3.04
CA LYS A 100 -11.21 -0.91 3.87
C LYS A 100 -12.11 0.15 3.25
N LEU A 101 -11.77 0.71 2.10
CA LEU A 101 -12.56 1.72 1.42
C LEU A 101 -13.94 1.19 1.00
N THR A 102 -14.98 1.97 1.30
CA THR A 102 -16.39 1.68 0.99
C THR A 102 -16.97 2.73 0.03
N LEU A 103 -18.16 2.48 -0.51
CA LEU A 103 -18.85 3.48 -1.35
C LEU A 103 -19.20 4.75 -0.56
N ASP A 104 -19.55 4.62 0.72
CA ASP A 104 -19.88 5.77 1.60
C ASP A 104 -18.68 6.69 1.83
N ASN A 105 -17.47 6.20 1.55
CA ASN A 105 -16.24 6.98 1.64
C ASN A 105 -15.97 7.83 0.39
N ILE A 106 -16.76 7.67 -0.67
CA ILE A 106 -16.60 8.40 -1.93
C ILE A 106 -17.80 9.31 -2.12
N GLU A 107 -17.57 10.62 -2.02
CA GLU A 107 -18.54 11.62 -2.42
C GLU A 107 -18.30 12.00 -3.88
N ASP A 108 -19.18 11.55 -4.77
CA ASP A 108 -19.18 11.93 -6.18
C ASP A 108 -19.86 13.28 -6.37
N LYS A 109 -19.12 14.27 -6.88
CA LYS A 109 -19.62 15.62 -7.20
C LYS A 109 -19.75 15.84 -8.70
N GLY A 110 -19.63 14.80 -9.52
CA GLY A 110 -19.62 14.83 -10.99
C GLY A 110 -18.31 15.37 -11.59
N SER A 111 -17.84 16.52 -11.12
CA SER A 111 -16.58 17.13 -11.57
C SER A 111 -15.34 16.53 -10.92
N HIS A 112 -15.50 15.95 -9.73
CA HIS A 112 -14.44 15.35 -8.93
C HIS A 112 -15.00 14.37 -7.92
N LEU A 113 -14.14 13.48 -7.43
CA LEU A 113 -14.44 12.59 -6.30
C LEU A 113 -13.75 13.14 -5.05
N LEU A 114 -14.50 13.30 -3.98
CA LEU A 114 -13.94 13.55 -2.65
C LEU A 114 -13.89 12.23 -1.89
N VAL A 115 -12.68 11.74 -1.64
CA VAL A 115 -12.42 10.46 -0.98
C VAL A 115 -12.05 10.70 0.48
N THR A 116 -12.76 10.05 1.40
CA THR A 116 -12.50 10.10 2.85
C THR A 116 -12.01 8.75 3.33
N LEU A 117 -10.75 8.64 3.76
CA LEU A 117 -10.23 7.36 4.22
C LEU A 117 -10.71 7.00 5.64
N PRO A 118 -11.06 5.73 5.88
CA PRO A 118 -11.41 5.25 7.20
C PRO A 118 -10.17 5.28 8.12
N THR A 119 -10.29 5.90 9.30
CA THR A 119 -9.22 5.96 10.30
C THR A 119 -9.32 4.82 11.32
N HIS A 120 -8.15 4.33 11.75
CA HIS A 120 -8.02 3.29 12.79
C HIS A 120 -7.83 3.83 14.21
N THR A 121 -7.63 5.14 14.36
CA THR A 121 -7.38 5.83 15.63
C THR A 121 -8.15 7.14 15.66
N GLU A 122 -8.22 7.79 16.84
CA GLU A 122 -8.83 9.12 17.09
C GLU A 122 -8.29 10.27 16.21
N ASN A 123 -7.42 9.98 15.24
CA ASN A 123 -6.96 10.95 14.26
C ASN A 123 -8.07 11.38 13.32
N LYS A 124 -8.03 12.66 12.94
CA LYS A 124 -8.94 13.25 11.94
C LYS A 124 -8.89 12.44 10.63
N PRO A 125 -10.05 12.17 10.01
CA PRO A 125 -10.11 11.43 8.76
C PRO A 125 -9.37 12.16 7.64
N ARG A 126 -8.49 11.45 6.93
CA ARG A 126 -7.74 12.00 5.79
C ARG A 126 -8.66 12.05 4.57
N LYS A 127 -8.81 13.23 3.98
CA LYS A 127 -9.57 13.45 2.74
C LYS A 127 -8.65 13.86 1.59
N PHE A 128 -9.00 13.49 0.37
CA PHE A 128 -8.33 13.93 -0.84
C PHE A 128 -9.30 13.98 -2.03
N ILE A 129 -8.92 14.76 -3.05
CA ILE A 129 -9.75 15.00 -4.24
C ILE A 129 -9.11 14.32 -5.45
N ILE A 130 -9.94 13.70 -6.30
CA ILE A 130 -9.55 13.16 -7.60
C ILE A 130 -10.32 13.95 -8.67
N ILE A 131 -9.59 14.65 -9.54
CA ILE A 131 -10.15 15.40 -10.68
C ILE A 131 -9.82 14.70 -12.00
N ASN A 132 -10.56 15.04 -13.05
CA ASN A 132 -10.49 14.34 -14.32
C ASN A 132 -9.16 14.45 -15.08
N ASP A 133 -8.23 15.30 -14.65
CA ASP A 133 -6.92 15.48 -15.28
C ASP A 133 -5.76 15.12 -14.33
N THR A 134 -6.04 14.40 -13.24
CA THR A 134 -5.03 14.08 -12.21
C THR A 134 -3.77 13.41 -12.78
N PHE A 135 -3.91 12.65 -13.88
CA PHE A 135 -2.82 11.97 -14.58
C PHE A 135 -2.76 12.32 -16.08
N GLY A 136 -3.26 13.50 -16.50
CA GLY A 136 -3.25 13.90 -17.92
C GLY A 136 -4.29 13.18 -18.78
N MET A 137 -5.35 12.63 -18.17
CA MET A 137 -6.36 11.79 -18.83
C MET A 137 -7.62 11.62 -17.97
N ASP A 138 -8.75 11.27 -18.61
CA ASP A 138 -10.08 11.04 -18.00
C ASP A 138 -10.10 9.87 -16.99
N VAL A 139 -9.67 10.17 -15.76
CA VAL A 139 -9.63 9.20 -14.65
C VAL A 139 -11.00 8.92 -14.05
N LEU A 140 -11.93 9.89 -14.11
CA LEU A 140 -13.29 9.70 -13.61
C LEU A 140 -14.06 8.75 -14.52
N GLY A 141 -13.87 8.83 -15.84
CA GLY A 141 -14.42 7.86 -16.79
C GLY A 141 -14.04 6.42 -16.45
N ILE A 142 -12.77 6.18 -16.08
CA ILE A 142 -12.29 4.85 -15.64
C ILE A 142 -13.01 4.41 -14.36
N TYR A 143 -13.16 5.31 -13.39
CA TYR A 143 -13.86 5.04 -12.14
C TYR A 143 -15.35 4.71 -12.38
N TYR A 144 -16.06 5.51 -13.18
CA TYR A 144 -17.47 5.27 -13.51
C TYR A 144 -17.67 3.96 -14.26
N LYS A 145 -16.77 3.63 -15.20
CA LYS A 145 -16.79 2.36 -15.92
C LYS A 145 -16.64 1.17 -14.99
N TYR A 146 -15.82 1.27 -13.95
CA TYR A 146 -15.70 0.20 -12.96
C TYR A 146 -16.95 0.08 -12.07
N LEU A 147 -17.51 1.21 -11.64
CA LEU A 147 -18.73 1.25 -10.84
C LEU A 147 -19.95 0.70 -11.57
N SER A 148 -20.11 0.97 -12.86
CA SER A 148 -21.26 0.51 -13.65
C SER A 148 -21.34 -1.02 -13.76
N LEU A 149 -20.22 -1.71 -13.55
CA LEU A 149 -20.14 -3.17 -13.57
C LEU A 149 -20.47 -3.81 -12.22
N ARG A 150 -20.77 -3.01 -11.20
CA ARG A 150 -21.07 -3.49 -9.85
C ARG A 150 -22.36 -4.32 -9.84
N PRO A 151 -22.34 -5.58 -9.35
CA PRO A 151 -23.55 -6.38 -9.26
C PRO A 151 -24.52 -5.84 -8.20
N ALA A 152 -25.82 -6.07 -8.37
CA ALA A 152 -26.84 -5.55 -7.46
C ALA A 152 -26.92 -6.33 -6.13
N ASN A 153 -26.58 -7.62 -6.13
CA ASN A 153 -26.78 -8.55 -5.02
C ASN A 153 -25.57 -8.64 -4.06
N ILE A 154 -25.05 -7.51 -3.60
CA ILE A 154 -23.88 -7.46 -2.71
C ILE A 154 -24.32 -7.25 -1.25
N THR A 155 -23.74 -8.01 -0.33
CA THR A 155 -24.06 -7.96 1.12
C THR A 155 -23.17 -7.01 1.93
N HIS A 156 -22.22 -6.34 1.27
CA HIS A 156 -21.26 -5.42 1.89
C HIS A 156 -21.04 -4.16 1.04
N ASN A 157 -20.57 -3.08 1.66
CA ASN A 157 -20.39 -1.81 0.95
C ASN A 157 -18.95 -1.54 0.46
N ARG A 158 -18.11 -2.58 0.37
CA ARG A 158 -16.71 -2.45 -0.07
C ARG A 158 -16.62 -1.90 -1.50
N LEU A 159 -15.75 -0.91 -1.72
CA LEU A 159 -15.56 -0.29 -3.03
C LEU A 159 -14.99 -1.32 -4.02
N PHE A 160 -13.85 -1.91 -3.69
CA PHE A 160 -13.15 -2.84 -4.57
C PHE A 160 -13.74 -4.25 -4.50
N LEU A 161 -14.29 -4.66 -5.63
CA LEU A 161 -14.76 -6.00 -5.93
C LEU A 161 -13.83 -6.73 -6.88
N ASN A 162 -13.75 -8.04 -6.72
CA ASN A 162 -12.95 -8.88 -7.58
C ASN A 162 -13.47 -8.81 -9.02
N TYR A 163 -12.56 -8.63 -9.96
CA TYR A 163 -12.85 -8.33 -11.36
C TYR A 163 -12.26 -9.41 -12.27
N LYS A 164 -13.09 -10.02 -13.11
CA LYS A 164 -12.69 -11.09 -14.03
C LYS A 164 -13.52 -11.02 -15.31
N LYS A 165 -12.87 -11.12 -16.47
CA LYS A 165 -13.53 -11.21 -17.78
C LYS A 165 -14.60 -10.13 -17.97
N ASP A 166 -14.21 -8.87 -17.84
CA ASP A 166 -15.09 -7.71 -18.00
C ASP A 166 -16.24 -7.57 -16.97
N LYS A 167 -16.20 -8.32 -15.85
CA LYS A 167 -17.27 -8.30 -14.85
C LYS A 167 -16.73 -8.18 -13.42
N CYS A 168 -17.43 -7.38 -12.60
CA CYS A 168 -17.25 -7.41 -11.15
C CYS A 168 -18.06 -8.58 -10.57
N THR A 169 -17.44 -9.29 -9.63
CA THR A 169 -18.09 -10.33 -8.84
C THR A 169 -18.51 -9.76 -7.49
N VAL A 170 -19.35 -10.47 -6.75
CA VAL A 170 -19.78 -10.03 -5.40
C VAL A 170 -18.66 -10.07 -4.35
N GLN A 171 -17.53 -10.73 -4.65
CA GLN A 171 -16.45 -10.94 -3.69
C GLN A 171 -15.61 -9.66 -3.51
N PRO A 172 -15.33 -9.22 -2.27
CA PRO A 172 -14.49 -8.07 -2.03
C PRO A 172 -13.03 -8.40 -2.30
N VAL A 173 -12.24 -7.42 -2.76
CA VAL A 173 -10.80 -7.60 -2.99
C VAL A 173 -10.05 -7.60 -1.66
N GLY A 174 -9.19 -8.61 -1.47
CA GLY A 174 -8.32 -8.73 -0.31
C GLY A 174 -7.04 -7.91 -0.42
N VAL A 175 -6.45 -7.60 0.75
CA VAL A 175 -5.21 -6.80 0.87
C VAL A 175 -4.04 -7.38 0.07
N ASN A 176 -3.91 -8.70 0.02
CA ASN A 176 -2.85 -9.38 -0.71
C ASN A 176 -2.97 -9.16 -2.23
N THR A 177 -4.19 -9.17 -2.76
CA THR A 177 -4.44 -8.89 -4.17
C THR A 177 -4.07 -7.44 -4.49
N LEU A 178 -4.55 -6.48 -3.67
CA LEU A 178 -4.20 -5.07 -3.83
C LEU A 178 -2.69 -4.82 -3.72
N SER A 179 -1.99 -5.52 -2.83
CA SER A 179 -0.54 -5.38 -2.66
C SER A 179 0.28 -5.87 -3.85
N LYS A 180 -0.28 -6.74 -4.69
CA LYS A 180 0.37 -7.26 -5.91
C LYS A 180 0.16 -6.35 -7.11
N ILE A 181 -0.84 -5.48 -7.10
CA ILE A 181 -1.19 -4.61 -8.24
C ILE A 181 0.04 -3.86 -8.79
N PRO A 182 0.89 -3.21 -7.97
CA PRO A 182 2.07 -2.51 -8.51
C PRO A 182 3.05 -3.43 -9.24
N LYS A 183 3.19 -4.68 -8.80
CA LYS A 183 4.00 -5.69 -9.50
C LYS A 183 3.36 -6.09 -10.83
N GLU A 184 2.04 -6.30 -10.86
CA GLU A 184 1.31 -6.63 -12.10
C GLU A 184 1.43 -5.50 -13.13
N ILE A 185 1.32 -4.24 -12.69
CA ILE A 185 1.54 -3.06 -13.54
C ILE A 185 2.98 -3.04 -14.08
N ALA A 186 3.98 -3.22 -13.21
CA ALA A 186 5.37 -3.26 -13.62
C ALA A 186 5.66 -4.39 -14.61
N THR A 187 4.99 -5.54 -14.44
CA THR A 187 5.09 -6.69 -15.34
C THR A 187 4.49 -6.37 -16.70
N TYR A 188 3.29 -5.77 -16.73
CA TYR A 188 2.64 -5.32 -17.97
C TYR A 188 3.52 -4.32 -18.74
N LEU A 189 4.12 -3.37 -18.02
CA LEU A 189 5.01 -2.35 -18.59
C LEU A 189 6.43 -2.86 -18.89
N GLN A 190 6.72 -4.15 -18.63
CA GLN A 190 8.04 -4.76 -18.84
C GLN A 190 9.18 -4.02 -18.10
N LEU A 191 8.90 -3.50 -16.89
CA LEU A 191 9.90 -2.80 -16.09
C LEU A 191 10.90 -3.77 -15.47
N PRO A 192 12.18 -3.38 -15.32
CA PRO A 192 13.17 -4.20 -14.65
C PRO A 192 12.86 -4.36 -13.16
N ASP A 193 13.05 -5.58 -12.67
CA ASP A 193 12.79 -6.00 -11.29
C ASP A 193 11.33 -5.82 -10.86
N ALA A 194 10.35 -6.30 -11.62
CA ALA A 194 8.92 -6.17 -11.26
C ALA A 194 8.61 -6.63 -9.81
N ASP A 195 9.37 -7.59 -9.27
CA ASP A 195 9.27 -8.09 -7.89
C ASP A 195 9.51 -7.07 -6.77
N ILE A 196 10.13 -5.92 -7.07
CA ILE A 196 10.36 -4.88 -6.07
C ILE A 196 9.31 -3.78 -6.09
N TYR A 197 8.30 -3.90 -6.97
CA TYR A 197 7.06 -3.14 -6.88
C TYR A 197 6.11 -3.89 -5.95
N THR A 198 5.62 -3.23 -4.90
CA THR A 198 4.80 -3.85 -3.85
C THR A 198 3.68 -2.90 -3.46
N GLY A 199 2.81 -3.28 -2.53
CA GLY A 199 1.78 -2.38 -2.01
C GLY A 199 2.28 -1.01 -1.53
N HIS A 200 3.55 -0.90 -1.11
CA HIS A 200 4.17 0.37 -0.74
C HIS A 200 4.47 1.30 -1.94
N SER A 201 4.45 0.77 -3.16
CA SER A 201 4.69 1.54 -4.39
C SER A 201 3.63 2.62 -4.58
N PHE A 202 2.36 2.42 -4.21
CA PHE A 202 1.33 3.48 -4.32
C PHE A 202 1.74 4.76 -3.60
N ARG A 203 2.04 4.65 -2.30
CA ARG A 203 2.49 5.78 -1.47
C ARG A 203 3.83 6.35 -1.93
N ARG A 204 4.75 5.50 -2.39
CA ARG A 204 6.05 5.95 -2.91
C ARG A 204 5.89 6.76 -4.18
N SER A 205 5.10 6.29 -5.14
CA SER A 205 4.78 7.02 -6.37
C SER A 205 4.12 8.35 -6.04
N ALA A 206 3.16 8.38 -5.11
CA ALA A 206 2.51 9.63 -4.69
C ALA A 206 3.53 10.67 -4.19
N VAL A 207 4.45 10.27 -3.31
CA VAL A 207 5.50 11.16 -2.78
C VAL A 207 6.47 11.61 -3.88
N THR A 208 6.89 10.70 -4.76
CA THR A 208 7.78 11.02 -5.88
C THR A 208 7.14 12.02 -6.83
N LEU A 209 5.87 11.82 -7.21
CA LEU A 209 5.14 12.75 -8.08
C LEU A 209 4.98 14.14 -7.46
N LEU A 210 4.75 14.21 -6.14
CA LEU A 210 4.66 15.48 -5.42
C LEU A 210 6.00 16.21 -5.34
N ALA A 211 7.11 15.48 -5.26
CA ALA A 211 8.45 16.06 -5.19
C ALA A 211 8.96 16.59 -6.55
N HIS A 212 8.34 16.17 -7.66
CA HIS A 212 8.68 16.57 -9.02
C HIS A 212 7.65 17.55 -9.64
N LYS A 213 6.72 18.06 -8.84
CA LYS A 213 5.86 19.21 -9.21
C LYS A 213 6.57 20.51 -8.90
#